data_AF-A0A520NQ73-F1
#
_entry.id   AF-A0A520NQ73-F1
#
_cell.length_a   1.000
_cell.length_b   1.000
_cell.length_c   1.000
_cell.angle_alpha   90.00
_cell.angle_beta   90.00
_cell.angle_gamma   90.00
#
_symmetry.space_group_name_H-M   'P 1'
#
loop_
_entity.id
_entity.type
_entity.pdbx_description
1 polymer ?
#
loop_
_entity_poly.entity_id
_entity_poly.type
_entity_poly.pdbx_seq_one_letter_code
_entity_poly.pdbx_strand_id
1 'polypeptide(L)'
;MTGTFSLRRIGDRVSQMFKRPVRAAGLATDAKGQAHTTYSLRHFSLCIQILKTGGNDLFGLAKNARTSVLMLEKLYLTHLSPQMPEFTRQLRTKRALETV
;
A
#
# COMPACT_ATOMS: atom_id res chain seq x y z
N MET A 1 -37.13 -21.66 13.86
CA MET A 1 -36.48 -20.34 13.68
C MET A 1 -35.07 -20.39 14.25
N THR A 2 -34.10 -20.93 13.50
CA THR A 2 -32.70 -21.00 13.94
C THR A 2 -31.92 -19.90 13.23
N GLY A 3 -31.74 -18.78 13.93
CA GLY A 3 -30.86 -17.72 13.48
C GLY A 3 -29.42 -18.19 13.53
N THR A 4 -28.86 -18.59 12.39
CA THR A 4 -27.42 -18.77 12.20
C THR A 4 -26.76 -17.41 12.32
N PHE A 5 -26.44 -17.00 13.55
CA PHE A 5 -25.55 -15.87 13.80
C PHE A 5 -24.16 -16.23 13.24
N SER A 6 -23.95 -15.84 11.99
CA SER A 6 -22.68 -16.01 11.28
C SER A 6 -21.58 -15.27 12.05
N LEU A 7 -20.71 -16.04 12.72
CA LEU A 7 -19.47 -15.59 13.37
C LEU A 7 -18.51 -14.85 12.43
N ARG A 8 -18.79 -14.84 11.12
CA ARG A 8 -18.02 -14.12 10.09
C ARG A 8 -17.98 -12.60 10.31
N ARG A 9 -18.88 -12.04 11.12
CA ARG A 9 -18.97 -10.58 11.35
C ARG A 9 -17.94 -10.02 12.34
N ILE A 10 -17.24 -10.86 13.10
CA ILE A 10 -16.31 -10.42 14.16
C ILE A 10 -14.89 -10.12 13.60
N GLY A 11 -14.59 -10.57 12.37
CA GLY A 11 -13.21 -10.72 11.90
C GLY A 11 -12.39 -9.48 11.54
N ASP A 12 -12.96 -8.41 10.98
CA ASP A 12 -12.11 -7.38 10.35
C ASP A 12 -12.61 -5.94 10.55
N ARG A 13 -12.53 -5.44 11.79
CA ARG A 13 -12.80 -4.03 12.09
C ARG A 13 -11.93 -3.09 11.25
N VAL A 14 -10.66 -3.42 11.05
CA VAL A 14 -9.72 -2.61 10.25
C VAL A 14 -10.16 -2.51 8.80
N SER A 15 -10.57 -3.61 8.17
CA SER A 15 -11.07 -3.60 6.79
C SER A 15 -12.36 -2.80 6.65
N GLN A 16 -13.25 -2.84 7.66
CA GLN A 16 -14.45 -2.01 7.66
C GLN A 16 -14.13 -0.52 7.84
N MET A 17 -13.21 -0.20 8.74
CA MET A 17 -12.73 1.17 8.94
C MET A 17 -12.08 1.72 7.68
N PHE A 18 -11.31 0.91 6.95
CA PHE A 18 -10.69 1.33 5.68
C PHE A 18 -11.72 1.54 4.55
N LYS A 19 -12.75 0.70 4.46
CA LYS A 19 -13.79 0.84 3.41
C LYS A 19 -14.56 2.15 3.50
N ARG A 20 -14.76 2.72 4.69
CA ARG A 20 -15.51 3.97 4.90
C ARG A 20 -14.89 5.18 4.17
N PRO A 21 -13.65 5.59 4.45
CA PRO A 21 -13.02 6.73 3.78
C PRO A 21 -12.81 6.46 2.29
N VAL A 22 -12.46 5.23 1.91
CA VAL A 22 -12.26 4.86 0.50
C VAL A 22 -13.55 5.04 -0.32
N ARG A 23 -14.70 4.65 0.24
CA ARG A 23 -16.00 4.91 -0.39
C ARG A 23 -16.34 6.40 -0.43
N ALA A 24 -16.09 7.13 0.66
CA ALA A 24 -16.34 8.57 0.72
C ALA A 24 -15.50 9.35 -0.31
N ALA A 25 -14.28 8.88 -0.62
CA ALA A 25 -13.41 9.45 -1.63
C ALA A 25 -13.73 8.99 -3.07
N GLY A 26 -14.72 8.10 -3.27
CA GLY A 26 -15.03 7.55 -4.60
C GLY A 26 -13.97 6.58 -5.13
N LEU A 27 -13.10 6.03 -4.27
CA LEU A 27 -11.98 5.16 -4.64
C LEU A 27 -12.25 3.69 -4.30
N ALA A 28 -13.51 3.25 -4.28
CA ALA A 28 -13.84 1.89 -3.84
C ALA A 28 -13.18 0.79 -4.71
N THR A 29 -12.92 1.09 -5.98
CA THR A 29 -12.37 0.18 -6.98
C THR A 29 -11.23 0.84 -7.73
N ASP A 30 -10.26 0.04 -8.15
CA ASP A 30 -9.22 0.47 -9.07
C ASP A 30 -9.74 0.61 -10.51
N ALA A 31 -8.88 1.08 -11.42
CA ALA A 31 -9.19 1.22 -12.85
C ALA A 31 -9.52 -0.12 -13.56
N LYS A 32 -9.20 -1.26 -12.93
CA LYS A 32 -9.51 -2.62 -13.41
C LYS A 32 -10.75 -3.21 -12.71
N GLY A 33 -11.46 -2.43 -11.91
CA GLY A 33 -12.65 -2.85 -11.18
C GLY A 33 -12.40 -3.66 -9.90
N GLN A 34 -11.15 -3.78 -9.45
CA GLN A 34 -10.81 -4.53 -8.24
C GLN A 34 -11.04 -3.70 -6.98
N ALA A 35 -11.67 -4.29 -5.98
CA ALA A 35 -11.96 -3.61 -4.72
C ALA A 35 -10.69 -3.31 -3.93
N HIS A 36 -10.56 -2.08 -3.42
CA HIS A 36 -9.48 -1.73 -2.50
C HIS A 36 -9.68 -2.39 -1.13
N THR A 37 -8.62 -3.02 -0.63
CA THR A 37 -8.58 -3.70 0.66
C THR A 37 -7.43 -3.18 1.52
N THR A 38 -7.34 -3.62 2.77
CA THR A 38 -6.19 -3.34 3.64
C THR A 38 -4.88 -3.80 3.02
N TYR A 39 -4.89 -4.82 2.16
CA TYR A 39 -3.70 -5.26 1.42
C TYR A 39 -3.26 -4.25 0.35
N SER A 40 -4.19 -3.47 -0.21
CA SER A 40 -3.88 -2.35 -1.10
C SER A 40 -3.03 -1.29 -0.40
N LEU A 41 -3.22 -1.09 0.92
CA LEU A 41 -2.37 -0.18 1.70
C LEU A 41 -0.93 -0.71 1.82
N ARG A 42 -0.74 -2.02 1.99
CA ARG A 42 0.58 -2.65 2.00
C ARG A 42 1.28 -2.48 0.65
N HIS A 43 0.55 -2.65 -0.45
CA HIS A 43 1.09 -2.39 -1.77
C HIS A 43 1.52 -0.93 -1.94
N PHE A 44 0.66 0.00 -1.55
CA PHE A 44 0.94 1.43 -1.65
C PHE A 44 2.13 1.86 -0.77
N SER A 45 2.22 1.35 0.47
CA SER A 45 3.32 1.68 1.37
C SER A 45 4.66 1.14 0.90
N LEU A 46 4.69 -0.08 0.34
CA LEU A 46 5.90 -0.66 -0.26
C LEU A 46 6.34 0.13 -1.49
N CYS A 47 5.40 0.48 -2.38
CA CYS A 47 5.69 1.39 -3.49
C CYS A 47 6.35 2.66 -2.97
N ILE A 48 5.67 3.41 -2.10
CA ILE A 48 6.18 4.69 -1.58
C ILE A 48 7.58 4.53 -0.98
N GLN A 49 7.82 3.47 -0.21
CA GLN A 49 9.12 3.28 0.43
C GLN A 49 10.22 3.04 -0.60
N ILE A 50 9.96 2.21 -1.62
CA ILE A 50 10.87 2.00 -2.75
C ILE A 50 11.12 3.33 -3.49
N LEU A 51 10.08 4.14 -3.72
CA LEU A 51 10.22 5.44 -4.39
C LEU A 51 11.06 6.42 -3.58
N LYS A 52 10.86 6.44 -2.26
CA LYS A 52 11.61 7.29 -1.35
C LYS A 52 13.10 6.96 -1.34
N THR A 53 13.44 5.67 -1.29
CA THR A 53 14.83 5.21 -1.25
C THR A 53 15.45 5.08 -2.65
N GLY A 54 14.69 5.35 -3.72
CA GLY A 54 15.12 5.13 -5.10
C GLY A 54 15.43 3.67 -5.42
N GLY A 55 14.93 2.73 -4.61
CA GLY A 55 15.26 1.31 -4.73
C GLY A 55 16.63 0.91 -4.15
N ASN A 56 17.35 1.80 -3.46
CA ASN A 56 18.69 1.49 -2.95
C ASN A 56 18.72 0.58 -1.70
N ASP A 57 17.63 0.52 -0.92
CA ASP A 57 17.53 -0.34 0.28
C ASP A 57 16.39 -1.35 0.16
N LEU A 58 16.51 -2.28 -0.79
CA LEU A 58 15.52 -3.35 -0.97
C LEU A 58 15.66 -4.46 0.06
N PHE A 59 16.87 -4.74 0.56
CA PHE A 59 17.11 -5.80 1.52
C PHE A 59 16.52 -5.46 2.90
N GLY A 60 16.78 -4.26 3.41
CA GLY A 60 16.19 -3.79 4.66
C GLY A 60 14.66 -3.74 4.58
N LEU A 61 14.14 -3.26 3.44
CA LEU A 61 12.70 -3.21 3.18
C LEU A 61 12.06 -4.61 3.12
N ALA A 62 12.68 -5.56 2.42
CA ALA A 62 12.21 -6.93 2.31
C ALA A 62 12.13 -7.60 3.69
N LYS A 63 13.15 -7.40 4.54
CA LYS A 63 13.17 -7.91 5.92
C LYS A 63 12.04 -7.32 6.76
N ASN A 64 11.85 -6.01 6.73
CA ASN A 64 10.76 -5.34 7.46
C ASN A 64 9.38 -5.82 6.99
N ALA A 65 9.22 -5.93 5.67
CA ALA A 65 7.97 -6.37 5.06
C ALA A 65 7.73 -7.89 5.19
N ARG A 66 8.71 -8.67 5.65
CA ARG A 66 8.69 -10.14 5.68
C ARG A 66 8.39 -10.75 4.31
N THR A 67 9.11 -10.29 3.29
CA THR A 67 9.03 -10.82 1.92
C THR A 67 10.42 -10.96 1.33
N SER A 68 10.54 -11.55 0.14
CA SER A 68 11.82 -11.65 -0.56
C SER A 68 12.10 -10.40 -1.38
N VAL A 69 13.38 -10.10 -1.58
CA VAL A 69 13.83 -9.05 -2.50
C VAL A 69 13.27 -9.31 -3.90
N LEU A 70 13.33 -10.57 -4.36
CA LEU A 70 12.77 -10.99 -5.65
C LEU A 70 11.28 -10.62 -5.82
N MET A 71 10.48 -10.73 -4.75
CA MET A 71 9.07 -10.34 -4.81
C MET A 71 8.90 -8.82 -4.90
N LEU A 72 9.76 -8.04 -4.24
CA LEU A 72 9.73 -6.58 -4.37
C LEU A 72 10.11 -6.15 -5.79
N GLU A 73 11.14 -6.75 -6.36
CA GLU A 73 11.59 -6.44 -7.72
C GLU A 73 10.49 -6.73 -8.75
N LYS A 74 9.92 -7.95 -8.71
CA LYS A 74 8.86 -8.37 -9.64
C LYS A 74 7.60 -7.51 -9.54
N LEU A 75 7.17 -7.15 -8.33
CA LEU A 75 5.90 -6.48 -8.12
C LEU A 75 5.97 -4.96 -8.25
N TYR A 76 7.13 -4.34 -8.01
CA TYR A 76 7.24 -2.89 -7.91
C TYR A 76 8.30 -2.26 -8.82
N LEU A 77 9.37 -2.97 -9.16
CA LEU A 77 10.43 -2.41 -10.02
C LEU A 77 10.19 -2.64 -11.50
N THR A 78 9.41 -3.65 -11.87
CA THR A 78 9.06 -3.95 -13.27
C THR A 78 8.35 -2.78 -13.98
N HIS A 79 7.72 -1.87 -13.23
CA HIS A 79 6.96 -0.72 -13.75
C HIS A 79 7.45 0.64 -13.24
N LEU A 80 8.70 0.73 -12.78
CA LEU A 80 9.28 1.98 -12.25
C LEU A 80 9.39 3.02 -13.39
N SER A 81 8.31 3.76 -13.62
CA SER A 81 8.16 4.68 -14.75
C SER A 81 8.98 5.96 -14.58
N PRO A 82 9.42 6.62 -15.68
CA PRO A 82 10.18 7.86 -15.66
C PRO A 82 9.51 9.06 -14.95
N GLN A 83 8.19 8.99 -14.65
CA GLN A 83 7.45 10.03 -13.92
C GLN A 83 7.72 10.03 -12.40
N MET A 84 8.54 9.11 -11.92
CA MET A 84 8.85 8.93 -10.50
C MET A 84 9.45 10.13 -9.77
N PRO A 85 10.36 10.92 -10.37
CA PRO A 85 10.99 12.04 -9.69
C PRO A 85 9.97 13.10 -9.24
N GLU A 86 8.99 13.41 -10.09
CA GLU A 86 7.95 14.41 -9.83
C GLU A 86 6.98 13.97 -8.73
N PHE A 87 6.51 12.71 -8.78
CA PHE A 87 5.64 12.17 -7.73
C PHE A 87 6.34 12.13 -6.38
N THR A 88 7.62 11.75 -6.37
CA THR A 88 8.39 11.63 -5.14
C THR A 88 8.68 13.00 -4.52
N ARG A 89 8.81 14.07 -5.33
CA ARG A 89 8.97 15.46 -4.85
C ARG A 89 7.74 15.97 -4.10
N GLN A 90 6.55 15.48 -4.43
CA GLN A 90 5.29 15.84 -3.78
C GLN A 90 5.05 15.11 -2.45
N LEU A 91 5.81 14.04 -2.17
CA LEU A 91 5.70 13.32 -0.90
C LEU A 91 6.22 14.19 0.26
N ARG A 92 5.30 14.71 1.08
CA ARG A 92 5.60 15.52 2.28
C ARG A 92 6.57 14.85 3.26
N THR A 93 6.70 13.53 3.20
CA THR A 93 7.60 12.74 4.07
C THR A 93 9.07 12.78 3.67
N LYS A 94 9.44 13.34 2.49
CA LYS A 94 10.85 13.63 2.16
C LYS A 94 11.38 14.85 2.93
N ARG A 95 10.53 15.85 3.19
CA ARG A 95 10.88 17.08 3.91
C ARG A 95 11.34 16.85 5.36
N ALA A 96 10.90 15.76 6.00
CA ALA A 96 11.25 15.47 7.39
C ALA A 96 12.72 15.06 7.58
N LEU A 97 13.42 14.67 6.51
CA LEU A 97 14.81 14.19 6.57
C LEU A 97 15.85 15.27 6.18
N GLU A 98 15.41 16.45 5.74
CA GLU A 98 16.27 17.57 5.32
C GLU A 98 16.43 18.64 6.42
N THR A 99 15.88 18.41 7.62
CA THR A 99 15.83 19.37 8.73
C THR A 99 16.75 19.03 9.92
N VAL A 100 17.78 18.22 9.72
CA VAL A 100 18.81 17.94 10.74
C VAL A 100 20.20 18.13 10.14
#